data_AF-A0AAN8PM49-F1
#
_entry.id   AF-A0AAN8PM49-F1
#
_cell.length_a   1.000
_cell.length_b   1.000
_cell.length_c   1.000
_cell.angle_alpha   90.00
_cell.angle_beta   90.00
_cell.angle_gamma   90.00
#
_symmetry.space_group_name_H-M   'P 1'
#
loop_
_entity.id
_entity.type
_entity.pdbx_description
1 polymer ?
#
loop_
_entity_poly.entity_id
_entity_poly.type
_entity_poly.pdbx_seq_one_letter_code
_entity_poly.pdbx_strand_id
1 'polypeptide(L)'
;MSAEEHIIEAFHNICQDQKLSENTQSRLEEFVCTAYSPNGIHIISRIPDLRWYLFCKYMAESDRLPPTVGALSQHIVRAQIQGRVWGQACIPLQERLDPMLHGYINLMT
;
A
#
# COMPACT_ATOMS: atom_id res chain seq x y z
N MET A 1 1.99 -15.67 16.08
CA MET A 1 1.54 -14.47 15.36
C MET A 1 0.75 -14.94 14.17
N SER A 2 -0.54 -14.61 14.08
CA SER A 2 -1.35 -14.93 12.90
C SER A 2 -0.81 -14.13 11.70
N ALA A 3 -0.88 -14.67 10.48
CA ALA A 3 -0.46 -13.94 9.27
C ALA A 3 -1.23 -12.61 9.05
N GLU A 4 -2.32 -12.41 9.77
CA GLU A 4 -3.11 -11.17 9.74
C GLU A 4 -2.58 -10.12 10.71
N GLU A 5 -1.90 -10.52 11.79
CA GLU A 5 -1.50 -9.65 12.89
C GLU A 5 -0.40 -8.66 12.46
N HIS A 6 0.58 -9.13 11.67
CA HIS A 6 1.66 -8.28 11.17
C HIS A 6 1.19 -7.31 10.09
N ILE A 7 0.14 -7.65 9.34
CA ILE A 7 -0.52 -6.76 8.38
C ILE A 7 -1.26 -5.64 9.11
N ILE A 8 -2.02 -5.98 10.17
CA ILE A 8 -2.70 -5.00 11.02
C ILE A 8 -1.67 -4.03 11.64
N GLU A 9 -0.56 -4.55 12.15
CA GLU A 9 0.54 -3.73 12.66
C GLU A 9 1.11 -2.79 11.59
N ALA A 10 1.27 -3.27 10.34
CA ALA A 10 1.74 -2.43 9.25
C ALA A 10 0.78 -1.27 8.96
N PHE A 11 -0.54 -1.52 8.94
CA PHE A 11 -1.54 -0.46 8.79
C PHE A 11 -1.55 0.52 9.96
N HIS A 12 -1.35 0.05 11.18
CA HIS A 12 -1.21 0.92 12.35
C HIS A 12 0.01 1.85 12.20
N ASN A 13 1.16 1.31 11.76
CA ASN A 13 2.38 2.09 11.57
C ASN A 13 2.25 3.16 10.46
N ILE A 14 1.45 2.89 9.42
CA ILE A 14 1.11 3.91 8.40
C ILE A 14 0.45 5.15 9.02
N CYS A 15 -0.37 4.99 10.06
CA CYS A 15 -1.08 6.11 10.65
C CYS A 15 -0.21 6.96 11.60
N GLN A 16 0.90 6.41 12.10
CA GLN A 16 1.70 7.01 13.18
C GLN A 16 3.06 7.52 12.69
N ASP A 17 3.74 6.76 11.82
CA ASP A 17 5.13 7.05 11.47
C ASP A 17 5.23 8.17 10.42
N GLN A 18 6.19 9.08 10.58
CA GLN A 18 6.53 10.05 9.54
C GLN A 18 7.27 9.39 8.37
N LYS A 19 8.08 8.35 8.64
CA LYS A 19 8.81 7.58 7.64
C LYS A 19 8.59 6.09 7.87
N LEU A 20 8.04 5.41 6.88
CA LEU A 20 7.76 3.99 6.96
C LEU A 20 9.02 3.15 6.82
N SER A 21 9.16 2.16 7.69
CA SER A 21 10.23 1.17 7.61
C SER A 21 10.07 0.28 6.36
N GLU A 22 11.19 -0.26 5.87
CA GLU A 22 11.18 -1.25 4.77
C GLU A 22 10.35 -2.48 5.12
N ASN A 23 10.36 -2.89 6.40
CA ASN A 23 9.53 -3.98 6.90
C ASN A 23 8.03 -3.66 6.78
N THR A 24 7.60 -2.45 7.14
CA THR A 24 6.21 -2.00 6.98
C THR A 24 5.81 -2.02 5.50
N GLN A 25 6.67 -1.52 4.60
CA GLN A 25 6.41 -1.53 3.16
C GLN A 25 6.28 -2.95 2.59
N SER A 26 7.16 -3.87 3.02
CA SER A 26 7.12 -5.28 2.61
C SER A 26 5.81 -5.97 3.03
N ARG A 27 5.33 -5.72 4.25
CA ARG A 27 4.07 -6.28 4.75
C ARG A 27 2.84 -5.74 4.02
N LEU A 28 2.90 -4.48 3.58
CA LEU A 28 1.84 -3.90 2.74
C LEU A 28 1.86 -4.45 1.32
N GLU A 29 3.05 -4.73 0.78
CA GLU A 29 3.19 -5.45 -0.49
C GLU A 29 2.59 -6.86 -0.39
N GLU A 30 2.87 -7.59 0.69
CA GLU A 30 2.29 -8.90 0.98
C GLU A 30 0.76 -8.85 1.07
N PHE A 31 0.20 -7.84 1.75
CA PHE A 31 -1.25 -7.62 1.81
C PHE A 31 -1.84 -7.44 0.40
N VAL A 32 -1.23 -6.59 -0.43
CA VAL A 32 -1.68 -6.38 -1.81
C VAL A 32 -1.56 -7.66 -2.62
N CYS A 33 -0.47 -8.40 -2.48
CA CYS A 33 -0.32 -9.67 -3.18
C CYS A 33 -1.42 -10.66 -2.79
N THR A 34 -1.75 -10.74 -1.50
CA THR A 34 -2.83 -11.58 -0.99
C THR A 34 -4.18 -11.15 -1.55
N ALA A 35 -4.47 -9.85 -1.58
CA ALA A 35 -5.74 -9.30 -2.06
C ALA A 35 -5.98 -9.56 -3.56
N TYR A 36 -4.92 -9.63 -4.37
CA TYR A 36 -5.00 -9.91 -5.81
C TYR A 36 -4.74 -11.37 -6.15
N SER A 37 -4.37 -12.21 -5.18
CA SER A 37 -4.09 -13.61 -5.46
C SER A 37 -5.39 -14.38 -5.73
N PRO A 38 -5.41 -15.25 -6.76
CA PRO A 38 -6.55 -16.14 -7.00
C PRO A 38 -6.77 -17.07 -5.80
N ASN A 39 -8.02 -17.45 -5.55
CA ASN A 39 -8.38 -18.34 -4.45
C ASN A 39 -7.47 -19.59 -4.40
N GLY A 40 -6.90 -19.85 -3.23
CA GLY A 40 -6.00 -21.00 -3.00
C GLY A 40 -4.55 -20.76 -3.38
N ILE A 41 -4.17 -19.56 -3.83
CA ILE A 41 -2.78 -19.17 -4.08
C ILE A 41 -2.38 -18.11 -3.05
N HIS A 42 -1.43 -18.43 -2.18
CA HIS A 42 -0.98 -17.53 -1.11
C HIS A 42 0.55 -17.45 -1.00
N ILE A 43 1.28 -17.99 -1.98
CA ILE A 43 2.74 -18.16 -1.91
C ILE A 43 3.53 -17.03 -2.56
N ILE A 44 2.87 -16.14 -3.32
CA ILE A 44 3.54 -15.05 -4.03
C ILE A 44 3.39 -13.78 -3.20
N SER A 45 4.49 -13.32 -2.61
CA SER A 45 4.53 -12.14 -1.72
C SER A 45 5.20 -10.91 -2.33
N ARG A 46 5.51 -10.96 -3.63
CA ARG A 46 6.16 -9.88 -4.39
C ARG A 46 5.28 -9.47 -5.56
N ILE A 47 5.06 -8.16 -5.69
CA ILE A 47 4.20 -7.60 -6.74
C ILE A 47 4.68 -7.94 -8.16
N PRO A 48 5.98 -7.81 -8.51
CA PRO A 48 6.43 -8.13 -9.86
C PRO A 48 6.13 -9.58 -10.26
N ASP A 49 6.36 -10.50 -9.34
CA ASP A 49 6.15 -11.93 -9.54
C ASP A 49 4.65 -12.25 -9.68
N LEU A 50 3.80 -11.64 -8.85
CA LEU A 50 2.36 -11.84 -8.94
C LEU A 50 1.79 -11.24 -10.23
N ARG A 51 2.24 -10.05 -10.63
CA ARG A 51 1.84 -9.42 -11.90
C ARG A 51 2.18 -10.31 -13.08
N TRP A 52 3.41 -10.83 -13.12
CA TRP A 52 3.86 -11.74 -14.17
C TRP A 52 3.02 -13.01 -14.20
N TYR A 53 2.79 -13.61 -13.03
CA TYR A 53 1.99 -14.82 -12.90
C TYR A 53 0.55 -14.64 -13.40
N LEU A 54 -0.13 -13.58 -12.98
CA LEU A 54 -1.49 -13.25 -13.40
C LEU A 54 -1.56 -12.95 -14.90
N PHE A 55 -0.58 -12.24 -15.43
CA PHE A 55 -0.48 -11.95 -16.86
C PHE A 55 -0.34 -13.25 -17.68
N CYS A 56 0.61 -14.12 -17.31
CA CYS A 56 0.89 -15.32 -18.08
C CYS A 56 -0.19 -16.41 -17.93
N LYS A 57 -0.65 -16.66 -16.70
CA LYS A 57 -1.52 -17.81 -16.42
C LYS A 57 -3.00 -17.49 -16.52
N TYR A 58 -3.39 -16.29 -16.10
CA TYR A 58 -4.80 -15.88 -16.06
C TYR A 58 -5.17 -14.91 -17.19
N MET A 59 -4.20 -14.51 -18.02
CA MET A 59 -4.38 -13.50 -19.07
C MET A 59 -5.09 -12.25 -18.52
N ALA A 60 -4.73 -11.87 -17.29
CA ALA A 60 -5.41 -10.80 -16.58
C ALA A 60 -5.25 -9.48 -17.33
N GLU A 61 -6.38 -8.80 -17.55
CA GLU A 61 -6.41 -7.44 -18.09
C GLU A 61 -5.79 -6.44 -17.10
N SER A 62 -5.42 -5.26 -17.60
CA SER A 62 -4.63 -4.28 -16.84
C SER A 62 -5.28 -3.86 -15.52
N ASP A 63 -6.60 -3.83 -15.44
CA ASP A 63 -7.41 -3.46 -14.27
C ASP A 63 -7.47 -4.57 -13.21
N ARG A 64 -7.18 -5.82 -13.60
CA ARG A 64 -7.15 -6.99 -12.70
C ARG A 64 -5.75 -7.32 -12.21
N LEU A 65 -4.72 -6.62 -12.68
CA LEU A 65 -3.36 -6.76 -12.16
C LEU A 65 -3.20 -5.90 -10.89
N PRO A 66 -2.44 -6.38 -9.88
CA PRO A 66 -2.07 -5.55 -8.73
C PRO A 66 -1.26 -4.34 -9.20
N PRO A 67 -1.22 -3.24 -8.43
CA PRO A 67 -0.45 -2.05 -8.79
C PRO A 67 1.01 -2.39 -9.08
N THR A 68 1.68 -1.59 -9.92
CA THR A 68 3.14 -1.69 -10.04
C THR A 68 3.81 -1.30 -8.72
N VAL A 69 5.08 -1.68 -8.50
CA VAL A 69 5.81 -1.31 -7.27
C VAL A 69 5.82 0.21 -7.08
N GLY A 70 6.08 0.97 -8.15
CA GLY A 70 6.03 2.43 -8.10
C GLY A 70 4.64 2.99 -7.76
N ALA A 71 3.58 2.41 -8.32
CA ALA A 71 2.21 2.80 -7.97
C ALA A 71 1.89 2.46 -6.50
N LEU A 72 2.29 1.28 -6.01
CA LEU A 72 2.12 0.88 -4.62
C LEU A 72 2.80 1.88 -3.68
N SER A 73 4.06 2.27 -3.94
CA SER A 73 4.76 3.27 -3.13
C SER A 73 3.95 4.56 -3.02
N GLN A 74 3.37 5.03 -4.13
CA GLN A 74 2.52 6.23 -4.12
C GLN A 74 1.20 6.02 -3.36
N HIS A 75 0.57 4.85 -3.46
CA HIS A 75 -0.61 4.52 -2.67
C HIS A 75 -0.33 4.50 -1.17
N ILE A 76 0.81 3.93 -0.76
CA ILE A 76 1.23 3.90 0.65
C ILE A 76 1.39 5.33 1.19
N VAL A 77 2.07 6.21 0.45
CA VAL A 77 2.25 7.62 0.86
C VAL A 77 0.90 8.34 0.98
N ARG A 78 -0.03 8.13 0.03
CA ARG A 78 -1.38 8.73 0.12
C ARG A 78 -2.18 8.19 1.31
N ALA A 79 -2.11 6.88 1.57
CA ALA A 79 -2.76 6.25 2.72
C ALA A 79 -2.21 6.78 4.05
N GLN A 80 -0.91 7.05 4.12
CA GLN A 80 -0.25 7.66 5.29
C GLN A 80 -0.83 9.05 5.60
N ILE A 81 -1.02 9.91 4.59
CA ILE A 81 -1.66 11.22 4.80
C ILE A 81 -3.09 11.04 5.30
N GLN A 82 -3.88 10.19 4.64
CA GLN A 82 -5.28 9.97 5.00
C GLN A 82 -5.40 9.46 6.44
N GLY A 83 -4.57 8.47 6.80
CA GLY A 83 -4.49 7.93 8.15
C GLY A 83 -4.12 8.97 9.20
N ARG A 84 -3.15 9.85 8.91
CA ARG A 84 -2.76 10.95 9.81
C ARG A 84 -3.89 11.98 9.98
N VAL A 85 -4.53 12.40 8.89
CA VAL A 85 -5.66 13.35 8.95
C VAL A 85 -6.81 12.78 9.77
N TRP A 86 -7.16 11.50 9.56
CA TRP A 86 -8.22 10.83 10.31
C TRP A 86 -7.85 10.60 11.77
N GLY A 87 -6.61 10.18 12.06
CA GLY A 87 -6.11 9.98 13.42
C GLY A 87 -6.07 11.27 14.24
N GLN A 88 -5.95 12.42 13.58
CA GLN A 88 -5.93 13.73 14.20
C GLN A 88 -7.29 14.46 14.14
N ALA A 89 -8.37 13.80 13.70
CA ALA A 89 -9.66 14.46 13.44
C ALA A 89 -10.25 15.22 14.66
N CYS A 90 -9.92 14.78 15.88
CA CYS A 90 -10.36 15.43 17.11
C CYS A 90 -9.40 16.52 17.63
N ILE A 91 -8.26 16.75 16.96
CA ILE A 91 -7.28 17.76 17.34
C ILE A 91 -7.68 19.10 16.71
N PRO A 92 -7.96 20.17 17.50
CA PRO A 92 -8.48 21.43 16.97
C PRO A 92 -7.53 22.17 16.03
N LEU A 93 -6.21 22.02 16.22
CA LEU A 93 -5.17 22.65 15.41
C LEU A 93 -4.23 21.57 14.87
N GLN A 94 -4.50 21.12 13.65
CA GLN A 94 -3.69 20.12 12.98
C GLN A 94 -2.45 20.75 12.34
N GLU A 95 -1.33 20.03 12.31
CA GLU A 95 -0.22 20.38 11.43
C GLU A 95 -0.69 20.36 9.98
N ARG A 96 -0.36 21.41 9.23
CA ARG A 96 -0.67 21.47 7.80
C ARG A 96 0.19 20.45 7.06
N LEU A 97 -0.44 19.40 6.54
CA LEU A 97 0.18 18.49 5.58
C LEU A 97 0.16 19.14 4.21
N ASP A 98 1.30 19.20 3.52
CA ASP A 98 1.37 19.62 2.13
C ASP A 98 1.18 18.39 1.21
N PRO A 99 0.04 18.27 0.51
CA PRO A 99 -0.23 17.12 -0.35
C PRO A 99 0.79 16.98 -1.49
N MET A 100 1.37 18.08 -1.97
CA MET A 100 2.32 18.09 -3.09
C MET A 100 3.63 17.39 -2.73
N LEU A 101 4.02 17.44 -1.46
CA LEU A 101 5.22 16.76 -0.94
C LEU A 101 4.99 15.26 -0.67
N HIS A 102 3.75 14.76 -0.82
CA HIS A 102 3.35 13.44 -0.37
C HIS A 102 2.54 12.68 -1.45
N GLY A 103 3.04 12.67 -2.69
CA GLY A 103 2.54 11.76 -3.72
C GLY A 103 1.29 12.23 -4.48
N TYR A 104 0.86 13.48 -4.30
CA TYR A 104 -0.09 14.17 -5.17
C TYR A 104 0.66 15.10 -6.14
N ILE A 105 1.67 14.62 -6.85
CA ILE A 105 2.29 15.41 -7.93
C ILE A 105 1.34 15.35 -9.14
N ASN A 106 0.96 16.52 -9.67
CA ASN A 106 0.26 16.60 -10.96
C ASN A 106 1.18 16.01 -12.04
N LEU A 107 0.80 14.88 -12.65
CA LEU A 107 1.51 14.29 -13.79
C LEU A 107 1.33 15.09 -15.10
N MET A 108 1.10 16.40 -15.01
CA MET A 108 0.85 17.31 -16.15
C MET A 108 1.69 18.60 -16.07
N THR A 109 2.97 18.48 -15.74
CA THR A 109 3.98 19.53 -15.98
C THR A 109 5.25 18.90 -16.53
#